data_AF-A0A9P0CVM6-F1
#
_entry.id   AF-A0A9P0CVM6-F1
#
_cell.length_a   1.000
_cell.length_b   1.000
_cell.length_c   1.000
_cell.angle_alpha   90.00
_cell.angle_beta   90.00
_cell.angle_gamma   90.00
#
_symmetry.space_group_name_H-M   'P 1'
#
loop_
_entity.id
_entity.type
_entity.pdbx_description
1 polymer ?
#
loop_
_entity_poly.entity_id
_entity_poly.type
_entity_poly.pdbx_seq_one_letter_code
_entity_poly.pdbx_strand_id
1 'polypeptide(L)'
;MAAHSSYKQAFHGFQASDSSVFITSIVPLRLVCDTDSNNSKIVWQNPRPSSTRYCRPLKIAIIKESSEVSVAEKNRVDTEIQQLQNSKLNLNSRSISVSHNMIFAMIDGNICNALTETTSTQKCYIFGATTKDFNDIDKMINREITTQNLQFGISVLHGWIRFFEVLLHISYKFPIKKWQAGGEDKRKEPKKKLKNIPKDALDLLVPPTVTEYQSNEGDDDDDSFLTDSDDS
;
A
#
# COMPACT_ATOMS: atom_id res chain seq x y z
N MET A 1 10.93 0.76 6.13
CA MET A 1 11.88 -0.18 5.48
C MET A 1 12.80 -0.80 6.52
N ALA A 2 12.97 -2.13 6.48
CA ALA A 2 13.92 -2.87 7.32
C ALA A 2 14.86 -3.70 6.44
N ALA A 3 15.95 -4.22 7.00
CA ALA A 3 16.94 -5.08 6.32
C ALA A 3 17.87 -4.40 5.30
N HIS A 4 18.34 -3.18 5.60
CA HIS A 4 19.53 -2.65 4.93
C HIS A 4 20.79 -3.00 5.74
N SER A 5 21.96 -2.95 5.10
CA SER A 5 23.23 -3.23 5.75
C SER A 5 23.53 -2.15 6.81
N SER A 6 23.63 -2.55 8.07
CA SER A 6 24.09 -1.68 9.14
C SER A 6 25.55 -1.28 8.96
N TYR A 7 25.85 -0.01 9.16
CA TYR A 7 27.20 0.52 9.18
C TYR A 7 27.91 0.09 10.47
N LYS A 8 29.20 -0.23 10.35
CA LYS A 8 30.06 -0.58 11.50
C LYS A 8 30.68 0.65 12.20
N GLN A 9 30.13 1.84 11.96
CA GLN A 9 30.64 3.08 12.53
C GLN A 9 30.13 3.27 13.97
N ALA A 10 30.89 4.01 14.78
CA ALA A 10 30.49 4.31 16.14
C ALA A 10 29.29 5.27 16.14
N PHE A 11 28.19 4.86 16.75
CA PHE A 11 27.02 5.71 16.90
C PHE A 11 27.13 6.60 18.15
N HIS A 12 26.50 7.77 18.08
CA HIS A 12 26.35 8.64 19.24
C HIS A 12 25.18 8.13 20.10
N GLY A 13 25.48 7.23 21.04
CA GLY A 13 24.52 6.69 22.02
C GLY A 13 24.41 5.17 22.02
N PHE A 14 24.24 4.57 23.20
CA PHE A 14 24.23 3.10 23.39
C PHE A 14 23.04 2.38 22.73
N GLN A 15 21.95 3.08 22.42
CA GLN A 15 20.74 2.52 21.78
C GLN A 15 20.57 2.94 20.32
N ALA A 16 21.51 3.70 19.76
CA ALA A 16 21.43 4.13 18.38
C ALA A 16 21.66 2.94 17.44
N SER A 17 20.75 2.78 16.47
CA SER A 17 20.76 1.70 15.50
C SER A 17 20.33 2.24 14.15
N ASP A 18 21.00 1.78 13.10
CA ASP A 18 20.65 2.02 11.71
C ASP A 18 19.98 0.83 11.06
N SER A 19 19.28 -0.04 11.80
CA SER A 19 18.66 -1.23 11.19
C SER A 19 17.40 -0.92 10.39
N SER A 20 16.81 0.25 10.59
CA SER A 20 15.50 0.64 10.03
C SER A 20 15.51 2.08 9.53
N VAL A 21 14.86 2.30 8.39
CA VAL A 21 14.64 3.63 7.82
C VAL A 21 13.14 3.89 7.68
N PHE A 22 12.76 5.08 8.11
CA PHE A 22 11.42 5.65 7.94
C PHE A 22 11.53 6.84 6.99
N ILE A 23 10.77 6.81 5.89
CA ILE A 23 10.83 7.82 4.83
C ILE A 23 9.44 8.40 4.60
N THR A 24 9.35 9.72 4.61
CA THR A 24 8.15 10.46 4.20
C THR A 24 8.44 11.08 2.83
N SER A 25 7.57 10.86 1.85
CA SER A 25 7.76 11.34 0.47
C SER A 25 6.49 11.91 -0.13
N ILE A 26 6.63 12.69 -1.20
CA ILE A 26 5.52 13.22 -2.00
C ILE A 26 5.75 12.92 -3.48
N VAL A 27 4.66 12.77 -4.23
CA VAL A 27 4.69 12.59 -5.68
C VAL A 27 3.81 13.66 -6.30
N PRO A 28 4.35 14.58 -7.13
CA PRO A 28 3.52 15.49 -7.89
C PRO A 28 2.78 14.70 -8.98
N LEU A 29 1.45 14.83 -9.02
CA LEU A 29 0.61 14.10 -9.98
C LEU A 29 0.24 14.96 -11.18
N ARG A 30 -0.26 16.18 -10.94
CA ARG A 30 -0.75 17.06 -12.00
C ARG A 30 -0.66 18.51 -11.60
N LEU A 31 -0.48 19.36 -12.60
CA LEU A 31 -0.60 20.81 -12.50
C LEU A 31 -1.75 21.24 -13.42
N VAL A 32 -2.71 21.96 -12.84
CA VAL A 32 -3.93 22.40 -13.53
C VAL A 32 -4.01 23.91 -13.44
N CYS A 33 -4.37 24.54 -14.55
CA CYS A 33 -4.69 25.95 -14.62
C CYS A 33 -6.21 26.08 -14.76
N ASP A 34 -6.85 26.65 -13.76
CA ASP A 34 -8.27 27.00 -13.87
C ASP A 34 -8.42 28.19 -14.81
N THR A 35 -9.35 28.09 -15.75
CA THR A 35 -9.74 29.19 -16.64
C THR A 35 -11.15 29.65 -16.29
N ASP A 36 -11.48 30.89 -16.63
CA ASP A 36 -12.75 31.55 -16.25
C ASP A 36 -14.03 30.85 -16.76
N SER A 37 -13.92 29.80 -17.58
CA SER A 37 -15.04 29.14 -18.27
C SER A 37 -15.43 27.76 -17.71
N ASN A 38 -15.14 27.46 -16.44
CA ASN A 38 -15.34 26.14 -15.83
C ASN A 38 -14.52 25.01 -16.51
N ASN A 39 -13.61 25.39 -17.40
CA ASN A 39 -12.68 24.49 -18.06
C ASN A 39 -11.32 24.60 -17.38
N SER A 40 -10.88 23.52 -16.76
CA SER A 40 -9.56 23.42 -16.18
C SER A 40 -8.60 22.81 -17.22
N LYS A 41 -7.47 23.47 -17.46
CA LYS A 41 -6.46 23.01 -18.42
C LYS A 41 -5.33 22.31 -17.67
N ILE A 42 -5.04 21.06 -18.04
CA ILE A 42 -3.85 20.36 -17.55
C ILE A 42 -2.62 20.99 -18.21
N VAL A 43 -1.76 21.60 -17.40
CA VAL A 43 -0.49 22.20 -17.84
C VAL A 43 0.61 21.15 -17.83
N TRP A 44 0.58 20.26 -16.83
CA TRP A 44 1.53 19.17 -16.69
C TRP A 44 0.86 17.99 -15.99
N GLN A 45 1.22 16.78 -16.41
CA GLN A 45 0.77 15.54 -15.82
C GLN A 45 1.99 14.64 -15.66
N ASN A 46 2.13 14.00 -14.51
CA ASN A 46 3.16 13.00 -14.29
C ASN A 46 2.94 11.82 -15.26
N PRO A 47 3.88 11.55 -16.18
CA PRO A 47 3.71 10.49 -17.17
C PRO A 47 3.84 9.08 -16.57
N ARG A 48 4.46 8.94 -15.39
CA ARG A 48 4.64 7.67 -14.69
C ARG A 48 4.49 7.86 -13.18
N PRO A 49 3.25 7.98 -12.66
CA PRO A 49 2.99 8.22 -11.23
C PRO A 49 3.59 7.18 -10.29
N SER A 50 3.63 5.91 -10.73
CA SER A 50 4.22 4.80 -9.96
C SER A 50 5.75 4.74 -10.02
N SER A 51 6.40 5.62 -10.79
CA SER A 51 7.85 5.61 -10.91
C SER A 51 8.52 6.31 -9.73
N THR A 52 9.51 5.63 -9.13
CA THR A 52 10.38 6.18 -8.08
C THR A 52 11.08 7.49 -8.50
N ARG A 53 11.25 7.75 -9.80
CA ARG A 53 11.87 8.98 -10.34
C ARG A 53 11.12 10.26 -9.94
N TYR A 54 9.81 10.16 -9.72
CA TYR A 54 8.97 11.30 -9.32
C TYR A 54 8.66 11.30 -7.82
N CYS A 55 9.11 10.29 -7.07
CA CYS A 55 8.98 10.24 -5.63
C CYS A 55 10.04 11.15 -4.99
N ARG A 56 9.58 12.24 -4.37
CA ARG A 56 10.44 13.25 -3.74
C ARG A 56 10.44 13.05 -2.22
N PRO A 57 11.58 12.70 -1.61
CA PRO A 57 11.65 12.56 -0.16
C PRO A 57 11.49 13.92 0.53
N LEU A 58 10.59 13.98 1.51
CA LEU A 58 10.45 15.11 2.44
C LEU A 58 11.33 14.92 3.67
N LYS A 59 11.35 13.69 4.23
CA LYS A 59 12.11 13.34 5.43
C LYS A 59 12.64 11.93 5.31
N ILE A 60 13.90 11.74 5.72
CA ILE A 60 14.51 10.43 5.93
C ILE A 60 14.96 10.37 7.39
N ALA A 61 14.50 9.38 8.13
CA ALA A 61 14.82 9.18 9.53
C ALA A 61 15.28 7.74 9.77
N ILE A 62 16.33 7.60 10.58
CA ILE A 62 16.82 6.29 11.01
C ILE A 62 16.08 5.91 12.29
N ILE A 63 14.87 5.38 12.12
CA ILE A 63 13.99 4.97 13.20
C ILE A 63 13.17 3.77 12.74
N LYS A 64 12.89 2.86 13.68
CA LYS A 64 11.97 1.76 13.43
C LYS A 64 10.55 2.29 13.32
N GLU A 65 9.84 1.85 12.28
CA GLU A 65 8.43 2.17 12.12
C GLU A 65 7.62 1.63 13.31
N SER A 66 6.78 2.50 13.87
CA SER A 66 5.80 2.17 14.90
C SER A 66 4.52 2.97 14.67
N SER A 67 3.43 2.59 15.35
CA SER A 67 2.17 3.34 15.31
C SER A 67 2.35 4.78 15.79
N GLU A 68 3.10 4.96 16.87
CA GLU A 68 3.38 6.28 17.47
C GLU A 68 4.19 7.17 16.51
N VAL A 69 5.24 6.61 15.90
CA VAL A 69 6.06 7.33 14.91
C VAL A 69 5.23 7.74 13.70
N SER A 70 4.37 6.85 13.22
CA SER A 70 3.52 7.09 12.05
C SER A 70 2.46 8.16 12.32
N VAL A 71 1.79 8.11 13.48
CA VAL A 71 0.81 9.11 13.91
C VAL A 71 1.49 10.47 14.13
N ALA A 72 2.63 10.50 14.82
CA ALA A 72 3.37 11.74 15.07
C ALA A 72 3.83 12.39 13.76
N GLU A 73 4.33 11.59 12.80
CA GLU A 73 4.72 12.11 11.50
C GLU A 73 3.53 12.63 10.70
N LYS A 74 2.40 11.92 10.69
CA LYS A 74 1.19 12.37 10.01
C LYS A 74 0.72 13.72 10.55
N ASN A 75 0.67 13.86 11.87
CA ASN A 75 0.27 15.12 12.52
C ASN A 75 1.23 16.27 12.18
N ARG A 76 2.54 15.99 12.14
CA ARG A 76 3.55 16.97 11.73
C ARG A 76 3.31 17.45 10.30
N VAL A 77 3.17 16.52 9.36
CA VAL A 77 2.96 16.83 7.94
C VAL A 77 1.63 17.54 7.72
N ASP A 78 0.56 17.15 8.41
CA ASP A 78 -0.74 17.83 8.33
C ASP A 78 -0.67 19.27 8.79
N THR A 79 0.05 19.52 9.89
CA THR A 79 0.28 20.88 10.39
C THR A 79 1.04 21.72 9.35
N GLU A 80 2.04 21.14 8.69
CA GLU A 80 2.79 21.81 7.62
C GLU A 80 1.92 22.08 6.39
N ILE A 81 1.05 21.15 6.01
CA ILE A 81 0.09 21.33 4.90
C ILE A 81 -0.90 22.44 5.22
N GLN A 82 -1.41 22.51 6.46
CA GLN A 82 -2.33 23.57 6.89
C GLN A 82 -1.70 24.98 6.85
N GLN A 83 -0.38 25.06 7.07
CA GLN A 83 0.36 26.32 7.04
C GLN A 83 0.94 26.66 5.65
N LEU A 84 0.77 25.77 4.67
CA LEU A 84 1.37 25.87 3.35
C LEU A 84 0.85 27.10 2.61
N GLN A 85 1.78 27.94 2.17
CA GLN A 85 1.46 29.12 1.37
C GLN A 85 1.56 28.80 -0.13
N ASN A 86 0.79 29.52 -0.95
CA ASN A 86 0.88 29.38 -2.40
C ASN A 86 2.28 29.76 -2.90
N SER A 87 2.83 28.95 -3.80
CA SER A 87 4.13 29.24 -4.42
C SER A 87 3.95 30.35 -5.46
N LYS A 88 4.65 31.48 -5.24
CA LYS A 88 4.63 32.62 -6.14
C LYS A 88 5.86 32.57 -7.05
N LEU A 89 5.63 32.59 -8.35
CA LEU A 89 6.67 32.51 -9.37
C LEU A 89 6.50 33.69 -10.34
N ASN A 90 7.61 34.33 -10.72
CA ASN A 90 7.60 35.36 -11.75
C ASN A 90 8.20 34.76 -13.03
N LEU A 91 7.37 34.56 -14.06
CA LEU A 91 7.79 34.03 -15.35
C LEU A 91 7.37 35.01 -16.45
N ASN A 92 8.33 35.49 -17.25
CA ASN A 92 8.09 36.36 -18.41
C ASN A 92 7.20 37.57 -18.08
N SER A 93 7.52 38.29 -17.00
CA SER A 93 6.75 39.45 -16.50
C SER A 93 5.32 39.16 -16.04
N ARG A 94 4.98 37.89 -15.81
CA ARG A 94 3.70 37.45 -15.22
C ARG A 94 3.95 36.86 -13.84
N SER A 95 3.14 37.26 -12.87
CA SER A 95 3.13 36.63 -11.56
C SER A 95 2.15 35.45 -11.56
N ILE A 96 2.66 34.27 -11.27
CA ILE A 96 1.91 33.02 -11.19
C ILE A 96 1.86 32.61 -9.72
N SER A 97 0.67 32.25 -9.26
CA SER A 97 0.44 31.72 -7.92
C SER A 97 -0.03 30.28 -8.04
N VAL A 98 0.67 29.35 -7.42
CA VAL A 98 0.35 27.91 -7.44
C VAL A 98 -0.16 27.50 -6.06
N SER A 99 -1.40 27.01 -6.01
CA SER A 99 -1.95 26.34 -4.84
C SER A 99 -1.61 24.85 -4.87
N HIS A 100 -1.55 24.23 -3.69
CA HIS A 100 -1.15 22.84 -3.54
C HIS A 100 -2.28 22.06 -2.88
N ASN A 101 -2.71 20.98 -3.50
CA ASN A 101 -3.66 20.03 -2.93
C ASN A 101 -2.95 18.69 -2.72
N MET A 102 -2.87 18.24 -1.48
CA MET A 102 -2.12 17.06 -1.08
C MET A 102 -3.09 15.94 -0.71
N ILE A 103 -2.88 14.75 -1.28
CA ILE A 103 -3.70 13.55 -1.02
C ILE A 103 -2.83 12.53 -0.28
N PHE A 104 -3.26 12.11 0.89
CA PHE A 104 -2.52 11.16 1.73
C PHE A 104 -2.95 9.71 1.46
N ALA A 105 -2.68 9.23 0.24
CA ALA A 105 -3.08 7.88 -0.21
C ALA A 105 -1.92 6.90 -0.44
N MET A 106 -0.66 7.38 -0.42
CA MET A 106 0.52 6.52 -0.56
C MET A 106 0.94 5.94 0.78
N ILE A 107 0.07 5.10 1.36
CA ILE A 107 0.31 4.44 2.64
C ILE A 107 -0.08 2.96 2.60
N ASP A 108 0.56 2.19 3.46
CA ASP A 108 0.28 0.77 3.61
C ASP A 108 -0.91 0.55 4.56
N GLY A 109 -1.62 -0.57 4.40
CA GLY A 109 -2.78 -0.90 5.22
C GLY A 109 -2.48 -1.00 6.72
N ASN A 110 -1.23 -1.33 7.08
CA ASN A 110 -0.81 -1.35 8.49
C ASN A 110 -0.76 0.07 9.09
N ILE A 111 -0.27 1.05 8.31
CA ILE A 111 -0.27 2.45 8.70
C ILE A 111 -1.71 2.97 8.78
N CYS A 112 -2.59 2.60 7.83
CA CYS A 112 -4.01 2.92 7.91
C CYS A 112 -4.60 2.46 9.25
N ASN A 113 -4.36 1.21 9.63
CA ASN A 113 -4.87 0.65 10.88
C ASN A 113 -4.35 1.38 12.11
N ALA A 114 -3.07 1.77 12.12
CA ALA A 114 -2.50 2.57 13.20
C ALA A 114 -3.17 3.96 13.30
N LEU A 115 -3.41 4.61 12.17
CA LEU A 115 -4.04 5.93 12.11
C LEU A 115 -5.54 5.92 12.43
N THR A 116 -6.24 4.80 12.18
CA THR A 116 -7.67 4.64 12.47
C THR A 116 -7.95 3.90 13.76
N GLU A 117 -6.92 3.70 14.62
CA GLU A 117 -6.99 2.92 15.87
C GLU A 117 -7.65 1.53 15.69
N THR A 118 -7.49 0.97 14.49
CA THR A 118 -8.07 -0.31 14.13
C THR A 118 -7.13 -1.42 14.56
N THR A 119 -7.46 -2.06 15.69
CA THR A 119 -6.61 -3.05 16.36
C THR A 119 -6.38 -4.34 15.57
N SER A 120 -7.25 -4.66 14.60
CA SER A 120 -7.16 -5.89 13.83
C SER A 120 -6.90 -5.61 12.37
N THR A 121 -5.87 -6.26 11.82
CA THR A 121 -5.57 -6.27 10.38
C THR A 121 -6.63 -6.97 9.53
N GLN A 122 -7.57 -7.70 10.15
CA GLN A 122 -8.70 -8.37 9.49
C GLN A 122 -10.00 -7.56 9.56
N LYS A 123 -9.94 -6.33 10.08
CA LYS A 123 -11.06 -5.40 10.13
C LYS A 123 -10.80 -4.31 9.09
N CYS A 124 -11.78 -4.02 8.25
CA CYS A 124 -11.65 -2.96 7.27
C CYS A 124 -11.66 -1.60 7.96
N TYR A 125 -10.65 -0.76 7.72
CA TYR A 125 -10.55 0.58 8.30
C TYR A 125 -11.58 1.57 7.73
N ILE A 126 -12.21 1.28 6.57
CA ILE A 126 -13.23 2.15 5.96
C ILE A 126 -14.63 1.90 6.57
N PHE A 127 -15.01 0.64 6.71
CA PHE A 127 -16.36 0.22 7.14
C PHE A 127 -16.42 -0.28 8.60
N GLY A 128 -15.26 -0.52 9.22
CA GLY A 128 -15.15 -1.23 10.50
C GLY A 128 -15.66 -2.67 10.43
N ALA A 129 -15.78 -3.26 9.24
CA ALA A 129 -16.36 -4.57 9.01
C ALA A 129 -15.32 -5.70 9.18
N THR A 130 -15.78 -6.83 9.70
CA THR A 130 -14.97 -8.07 9.78
C THR A 130 -15.31 -9.00 8.61
N THR A 131 -14.47 -10.01 8.37
CA THR A 131 -14.73 -11.06 7.36
C THR A 131 -16.08 -11.74 7.49
N LYS A 132 -16.64 -11.84 8.71
CA LYS A 132 -17.99 -12.38 8.92
C LYS A 132 -19.09 -11.45 8.40
N ASP A 133 -18.90 -10.14 8.52
CA ASP A 133 -19.87 -9.15 8.04
C ASP A 133 -19.92 -9.11 6.51
N PHE A 134 -18.78 -9.34 5.84
CA PHE A 134 -18.71 -9.33 4.36
C PHE A 134 -19.50 -10.46 3.70
N ASN A 135 -19.88 -11.51 4.44
CA ASN A 135 -20.73 -12.58 3.90
C ASN A 135 -22.22 -12.18 3.83
N ASP A 136 -22.60 -11.03 4.39
CA ASP A 136 -23.95 -10.48 4.36
C ASP A 136 -23.96 -9.23 3.47
N ILE A 137 -24.33 -9.42 2.20
CA ILE A 137 -24.29 -8.37 1.17
C ILE A 137 -25.27 -7.25 1.51
N ASP A 138 -26.48 -7.58 1.96
CA ASP A 138 -27.52 -6.60 2.27
C ASP A 138 -27.11 -5.72 3.45
N LYS A 139 -26.48 -6.31 4.47
CA LYS A 139 -25.91 -5.56 5.59
C LYS A 139 -24.76 -4.66 5.14
N MET A 140 -23.94 -5.10 4.19
CA MET A 140 -22.79 -4.32 3.71
C MET A 140 -23.20 -3.14 2.84
N ILE A 141 -24.21 -3.28 1.99
CA ILE A 141 -24.73 -2.18 1.14
C ILE A 141 -25.24 -1.02 1.98
N ASN A 142 -25.89 -1.32 3.10
CA ASN A 142 -26.50 -0.32 4.00
C ASN A 142 -25.54 0.18 5.09
N ARG A 143 -24.29 -0.26 5.09
CA ARG A 143 -23.34 0.05 6.17
C ARG A 143 -22.78 1.46 6.03
N GLU A 144 -22.80 2.20 7.12
CA GLU A 144 -22.19 3.53 7.17
C GLU A 144 -20.66 3.46 6.97
N ILE A 145 -20.14 4.44 6.24
CA ILE A 145 -18.71 4.58 5.95
C ILE A 145 -18.12 5.73 6.75
N THR A 146 -16.90 5.56 7.26
CA THR A 146 -16.14 6.67 7.86
C THR A 146 -15.52 7.48 6.72
N THR A 147 -16.17 8.58 6.32
CA THR A 147 -15.77 9.39 5.17
C THR A 147 -14.38 9.99 5.29
N GLN A 148 -13.92 10.26 6.51
CA GLN A 148 -12.55 10.74 6.79
C GLN A 148 -11.50 9.73 6.34
N ASN A 149 -11.79 8.43 6.43
CA ASN A 149 -10.85 7.36 6.08
C ASN A 149 -10.72 7.18 4.56
N LEU A 150 -11.60 7.80 3.76
CA LEU A 150 -11.49 7.77 2.30
C LEU A 150 -10.24 8.50 1.78
N GLN A 151 -9.68 9.42 2.57
CA GLN A 151 -8.44 10.14 2.21
C GLN A 151 -7.23 9.21 2.04
N PHE A 152 -7.27 8.03 2.67
CA PHE A 152 -6.22 7.02 2.60
C PHE A 152 -6.19 6.27 1.27
N GLY A 153 -7.25 6.41 0.45
CA GLY A 153 -7.39 5.69 -0.80
C GLY A 153 -7.40 4.17 -0.63
N ILE A 154 -7.17 3.48 -1.74
CA ILE A 154 -7.08 2.02 -1.80
C ILE A 154 -5.66 1.67 -2.26
N SER A 155 -4.96 0.85 -1.48
CA SER A 155 -3.64 0.35 -1.86
C SER A 155 -3.82 -0.76 -2.92
N VAL A 156 -3.70 -0.38 -4.20
CA VAL A 156 -3.84 -1.31 -5.33
C VAL A 156 -2.83 -2.47 -5.23
N LEU A 157 -1.58 -2.16 -4.87
CA LEU A 157 -0.52 -3.16 -4.67
C LEU A 157 -0.93 -4.23 -3.64
N HIS A 158 -1.33 -3.81 -2.44
CA HIS A 158 -1.79 -4.77 -1.44
C HIS A 158 -3.12 -5.43 -1.81
N GLY A 159 -3.96 -4.78 -2.63
CA GLY A 159 -5.18 -5.36 -3.17
C GLY A 159 -4.89 -6.61 -4.01
N TRP A 160 -3.93 -6.52 -4.95
CA TRP A 160 -3.51 -7.64 -5.77
C TRP A 160 -2.86 -8.75 -4.95
N ILE A 161 -1.89 -8.43 -4.10
CA ILE A 161 -1.18 -9.42 -3.26
C ILE A 161 -2.18 -10.22 -2.42
N ARG A 162 -3.15 -9.53 -1.79
CA ARG A 162 -4.17 -10.18 -0.97
C ARG A 162 -5.16 -10.99 -1.80
N PHE A 163 -5.49 -10.54 -3.01
CA PHE A 163 -6.33 -11.30 -3.93
C PHE A 163 -5.66 -12.63 -4.31
N PHE A 164 -4.38 -12.61 -4.68
CA PHE A 164 -3.62 -13.83 -4.99
C PHE A 164 -3.46 -14.76 -3.80
N GLU A 165 -3.15 -14.22 -2.62
CA GLU A 165 -3.08 -15.00 -1.38
C GLU A 165 -4.41 -15.72 -1.11
N VAL A 166 -5.55 -15.06 -1.35
CA VAL A 166 -6.89 -15.67 -1.22
C VAL A 166 -7.10 -16.76 -2.25
N LEU A 167 -6.75 -16.55 -3.52
CA LEU A 167 -6.84 -17.59 -4.57
C LEU A 167 -6.02 -18.83 -4.22
N LEU A 168 -4.78 -18.64 -3.74
CA LEU A 168 -3.93 -19.72 -3.25
C LEU A 168 -4.56 -20.42 -2.04
N HIS A 169 -5.10 -19.67 -1.09
CA HIS A 169 -5.80 -20.26 0.05
C HIS A 169 -7.02 -21.09 -0.37
N ILE A 170 -7.79 -20.61 -1.35
CA ILE A 170 -8.92 -21.34 -1.91
C ILE A 170 -8.45 -22.61 -2.59
N SER A 171 -7.41 -22.57 -3.42
CA SER A 171 -6.89 -23.76 -4.12
C SER A 171 -6.39 -24.83 -3.14
N TYR A 172 -5.65 -24.44 -2.09
CA TYR A 172 -5.20 -25.37 -1.04
C TYR A 172 -6.35 -25.95 -0.23
N LYS A 173 -7.39 -25.15 0.05
CA LYS A 173 -8.51 -25.55 0.90
C LYS A 173 -9.70 -26.10 0.13
N PHE A 174 -9.65 -26.12 -1.20
CA PHE A 174 -10.71 -26.65 -2.06
C PHE A 174 -11.17 -28.07 -1.66
N PRO A 175 -10.27 -29.00 -1.29
CA PRO A 175 -10.70 -30.33 -0.80
C PRO A 175 -11.38 -30.31 0.58
N ILE A 176 -11.00 -29.36 1.44
CA ILE A 176 -11.46 -29.26 2.83
C ILE A 176 -12.76 -28.44 2.91
N LYS A 177 -12.96 -27.49 1.99
CA LYS A 177 -14.12 -26.57 1.89
C LYS A 177 -14.40 -25.80 3.18
N LYS A 178 -13.37 -25.49 3.96
CA LYS A 178 -13.45 -24.69 5.19
C LYS A 178 -12.42 -23.58 5.16
N TRP A 179 -12.81 -22.39 5.62
CA TRP A 179 -11.90 -21.25 5.73
C TRP A 179 -10.81 -21.47 6.79
N GLN A 180 -11.17 -22.04 7.94
CA GLN A 180 -10.22 -22.40 9.01
C GLN A 180 -10.05 -23.92 9.07
N ALA A 181 -8.84 -24.41 8.83
CA ALA A 181 -8.49 -25.81 9.04
C ALA A 181 -7.99 -26.00 10.49
N GLY A 182 -8.78 -26.70 11.30
CA GLY A 182 -8.44 -27.06 12.68
C GLY A 182 -8.26 -28.58 12.83
N GLY A 183 -7.44 -29.02 13.79
CA GLY A 183 -7.31 -30.44 14.14
C GLY A 183 -6.84 -31.33 12.98
N GLU A 184 -7.55 -32.44 12.74
CA GLU A 184 -7.24 -33.42 11.70
C GLU A 184 -7.27 -32.85 10.26
N ASP A 185 -8.04 -31.78 10.03
CA ASP A 185 -8.14 -31.13 8.71
C ASP A 185 -6.82 -30.46 8.28
N LYS A 186 -5.97 -30.03 9.24
CA LYS A 186 -4.62 -29.48 8.92
C LYS A 186 -3.71 -30.50 8.24
N ARG A 187 -3.89 -31.80 8.53
CA ARG A 187 -3.09 -32.88 7.93
C ARG A 187 -3.48 -33.17 6.47
N LYS A 188 -4.67 -32.72 6.07
CA LYS A 188 -5.21 -32.86 4.70
C LYS A 188 -4.89 -31.66 3.81
N GLU A 189 -4.33 -30.57 4.35
CA GLU A 189 -3.91 -29.41 3.55
C GLU A 189 -2.76 -29.83 2.62
N PRO A 190 -2.94 -29.76 1.29
CA PRO A 190 -1.95 -30.19 0.29
C PRO A 190 -0.82 -29.17 0.10
N LYS A 191 -0.36 -28.50 1.18
CA LYS A 191 0.72 -27.49 1.15
C LYS A 191 2.02 -28.01 0.53
N LYS A 192 2.22 -29.33 0.50
CA LYS A 192 3.39 -29.99 -0.11
C LYS A 192 3.18 -30.43 -1.56
N LYS A 193 1.95 -30.51 -2.06
CA LYS A 193 1.65 -31.10 -3.39
C LYS A 193 1.74 -30.08 -4.54
N LEU A 194 1.46 -28.80 -4.28
CA LEU A 194 1.60 -27.75 -5.30
C LEU A 194 3.05 -27.26 -5.52
N LYS A 195 3.95 -27.47 -4.56
CA LYS A 195 5.40 -27.23 -4.76
C LYS A 195 6.02 -28.14 -5.84
N ASN A 196 5.29 -29.16 -6.27
CA ASN A 196 5.70 -30.13 -7.27
C ASN A 196 4.93 -29.97 -8.60
N ILE A 197 4.18 -28.87 -8.79
CA ILE A 197 3.72 -28.53 -10.14
C ILE A 197 4.99 -28.29 -10.98
N PRO A 198 5.10 -28.90 -12.18
CA PRO A 198 6.26 -28.71 -13.04
C PRO A 198 6.50 -27.23 -13.27
N LYS A 199 7.74 -26.76 -13.10
CA LYS A 199 8.13 -25.38 -13.42
C LYS A 199 7.74 -25.00 -14.84
N ASP A 200 7.76 -25.96 -15.76
CA ASP A 200 7.40 -25.74 -17.16
C ASP A 200 5.88 -25.51 -17.38
N ALA A 201 5.04 -25.90 -16.41
CA ALA A 201 3.60 -25.58 -16.39
C ALA A 201 3.29 -24.35 -15.51
N LEU A 202 4.32 -23.84 -14.84
CA LEU A 202 4.25 -22.85 -13.78
C LEU A 202 5.57 -22.08 -13.78
N ASP A 203 5.89 -21.38 -14.89
CA ASP A 203 6.97 -20.37 -14.97
C ASP A 203 6.67 -19.15 -14.08
N LEU A 204 5.80 -19.38 -13.10
CA LEU A 204 4.89 -18.50 -12.43
C LEU A 204 4.93 -18.88 -10.94
N LEU A 205 5.98 -18.38 -10.26
CA LEU A 205 5.88 -17.80 -8.92
C LEU A 205 5.64 -18.71 -7.72
N VAL A 206 6.73 -19.01 -7.00
CA VAL A 206 6.84 -18.82 -5.54
C VAL A 206 8.34 -18.82 -5.18
N PRO A 207 8.96 -17.72 -4.68
CA PRO A 207 10.31 -17.77 -4.16
C PRO A 207 10.40 -18.74 -2.95
N PRO A 208 11.51 -19.48 -2.77
CA PRO A 208 11.62 -20.58 -1.81
C PRO A 208 11.56 -20.18 -0.32
N THR A 209 11.34 -18.91 0.02
CA THR A 209 11.37 -18.36 1.39
C THR A 209 9.99 -18.17 2.01
N VAL A 210 9.05 -19.11 1.81
CA VAL A 210 7.83 -19.17 2.64
C VAL A 210 8.16 -19.82 3.98
N THR A 211 8.90 -19.10 4.80
CA THR A 211 9.00 -19.28 6.25
C THR A 211 8.38 -18.05 6.87
N GLU A 212 7.22 -18.22 7.51
CA GLU A 212 6.51 -17.24 8.35
C GLU A 212 6.63 -15.76 7.91
N TYR A 213 5.61 -15.29 7.18
CA TYR A 213 5.35 -13.87 6.87
C TYR A 213 6.41 -13.14 6.01
N GLN A 214 6.64 -13.53 4.75
CA GLN A 214 7.28 -12.62 3.79
C GLN A 214 6.70 -12.70 2.36
N SER A 215 6.32 -11.50 1.89
CA SER A 215 6.07 -10.93 0.55
C SER A 215 5.91 -11.84 -0.70
N ASN A 216 4.71 -11.80 -1.29
CA ASN A 216 4.59 -11.80 -2.76
C ASN A 216 4.89 -10.37 -3.23
N GLU A 217 5.71 -10.21 -4.27
CA GLU A 217 6.03 -8.91 -4.87
C GLU A 217 5.07 -8.57 -6.02
N GLY A 218 4.96 -7.30 -6.40
CA GLY A 218 4.00 -6.88 -7.44
C GLY A 218 4.28 -7.50 -8.83
N ASP A 219 5.53 -7.85 -9.11
CA ASP A 219 5.91 -8.52 -10.37
C ASP A 219 5.37 -9.96 -10.43
N ASP A 220 5.13 -10.59 -9.27
CA ASP A 220 4.50 -11.90 -9.18
C ASP A 220 3.00 -11.80 -9.56
N ASP A 221 2.35 -10.70 -9.23
CA ASP A 221 0.93 -10.55 -9.45
C ASP A 221 0.59 -10.23 -10.94
N ASP A 222 1.44 -9.49 -11.65
CA ASP A 222 1.18 -9.05 -13.04
C ASP A 222 1.35 -10.19 -14.08
N ASP A 223 2.34 -11.06 -13.92
CA ASP A 223 2.64 -12.13 -14.90
C ASP A 223 1.59 -13.24 -14.89
N SER A 224 0.84 -13.39 -13.80
CA SER A 224 -0.15 -14.46 -13.63
C SER A 224 -1.52 -14.18 -14.25
N PHE A 225 -1.73 -12.96 -14.76
CA PHE A 225 -2.91 -12.57 -15.55
C PHE A 225 -2.67 -12.49 -17.05
N LEU A 226 -1.42 -12.61 -17.50
CA LEU A 226 -1.09 -12.70 -18.91
C LEU A 226 -1.38 -14.13 -19.40
N THR A 227 -2.60 -14.36 -19.85
CA THR A 227 -2.87 -15.44 -20.79
C THR A 227 -2.58 -14.94 -22.20
N ASP A 228 -1.73 -15.65 -22.94
CA ASP A 228 -1.53 -15.44 -24.36
C ASP A 228 -2.89 -15.33 -25.05
N SER A 229 -3.19 -14.13 -25.55
CA SER A 229 -4.32 -13.89 -26.44
C SER A 229 -3.86 -14.12 -27.87
N ASP A 230 -3.37 -15.33 -28.12
CA ASP A 230 -3.12 -15.86 -29.46
C ASP A 230 -4.00 -17.09 -29.61
N ASP A 231 -5.23 -16.87 -30.09
CA ASP A 231 -5.91 -17.88 -30.89
C ASP A 231 -6.74 -17.19 -31.97
N SER A 232 -6.26 -17.45 -33.19
CA SER A 232 -6.76 -17.15 -34.53
C SER A 232 -8.25 -17.44 -34.76
#